data_AF-A0A7V9K7Q2-F1
#
_entry.id   AF-A0A7V9K7Q2-F1
#
_cell.length_a   1.000
_cell.length_b   1.000
_cell.length_c   1.000
_cell.angle_alpha   90.00
_cell.angle_beta   90.00
_cell.angle_gamma   90.00
#
_symmetry.space_group_name_H-M   'P 1'
#
loop_
_entity.id
_entity.type
_entity.pdbx_description
1 polymer ?
#
loop_
_entity_poly.entity_id
_entity_poly.type
_entity_poly.pdbx_seq_one_letter_code
_entity_poly.pdbx_strand_id
1 'polypeptide(L)' 'ANPTTVRMRVWLASQPEPSSWQFSATDSEAQLQTAGSPGVRAQLPSTADNAPVVFSFDDLVVQ' A
#
# COMPACT_ATOMS: atom_id res chain seq x y z
N ALA A 1 21.16 -7.80 2.87
CA ALA A 1 20.02 -7.37 2.04
C ALA A 1 19.29 -8.61 1.55
N ASN A 2 18.04 -8.81 1.96
CA ASN A 2 17.18 -9.84 1.41
C ASN A 2 16.13 -9.11 0.56
N PRO A 3 16.29 -9.07 -0.77
CA PRO A 3 15.42 -8.26 -1.63
C PRO A 3 13.96 -8.69 -1.52
N THR A 4 13.06 -7.71 -1.50
CA THR A 4 11.62 -7.94 -1.40
C THR A 4 11.04 -8.05 -2.80
N THR A 5 10.43 -9.19 -3.11
CA THR A 5 9.73 -9.40 -4.38
C THR A 5 8.24 -9.17 -4.20
N VAL A 6 7.71 -8.15 -4.85
CA VAL A 6 6.27 -7.87 -4.92
C VAL A 6 5.71 -8.49 -6.19
N ARG A 7 4.60 -9.22 -6.08
CA ARG A 7 3.89 -9.81 -7.22
C ARG A 7 2.45 -9.36 -7.23
N MET A 8 1.91 -9.10 -8.41
CA MET A 8 0.54 -8.58 -8.56
C MET A 8 -0.22 -9.32 -9.65
N ARG A 9 -1.49 -9.56 -9.36
CA ARG A 9 -2.53 -9.99 -10.30
C ARG A 9 -3.60 -8.91 -10.32
N VAL A 10 -4.07 -8.55 -11.51
CA VAL A 10 -5.10 -7.54 -11.73
C VAL A 10 -6.14 -8.14 -12.67
N TRP A 11 -7.39 -8.11 -12.23
CA TRP A 11 -8.53 -8.60 -13.00
C TRP A 11 -9.74 -7.70 -12.78
N LEU A 12 -10.65 -7.70 -13.76
CA LEU A 12 -11.96 -7.05 -13.58
C LEU A 12 -12.76 -7.83 -12.54
N ALA A 13 -13.56 -7.14 -11.72
CA ALA A 13 -14.37 -7.77 -10.68
C ALA A 13 -15.31 -8.88 -11.20
N SER A 14 -15.71 -8.80 -12.47
CA SER A 14 -16.55 -9.80 -13.14
C SER A 14 -15.80 -11.03 -13.68
N GLN A 15 -14.47 -11.06 -13.55
CA GLN A 15 -13.62 -12.12 -14.07
C GLN A 15 -12.98 -12.93 -12.92
N PRO A 16 -12.68 -14.22 -13.12
CA PRO A 16 -11.95 -15.01 -12.13
C PRO A 16 -10.52 -14.49 -11.95
N GLU A 17 -9.98 -14.67 -10.76
CA GLU A 17 -8.60 -14.32 -10.46
C GLU A 17 -7.63 -15.14 -11.35
N PRO A 18 -6.63 -14.51 -11.99
CA PRO A 18 -5.62 -15.22 -12.77
C PRO A 18 -4.84 -16.22 -11.93
N SER A 19 -4.53 -17.39 -12.49
CA SER A 19 -3.69 -18.40 -11.82
C SER A 19 -2.20 -18.07 -11.88
N SER A 20 -1.78 -17.21 -12.82
CA SER A 20 -0.40 -16.74 -12.98
C SER A 20 -0.23 -15.29 -12.53
N TRP A 21 0.98 -14.96 -12.06
CA TRP A 21 1.37 -13.58 -11.76
C TRP A 21 1.55 -12.80 -13.06
N GLN A 22 0.87 -11.66 -13.18
CA GLN A 22 1.02 -10.78 -14.35
C GLN A 22 2.19 -9.82 -14.19
N PHE A 23 2.48 -9.41 -12.95
CA PHE A 23 3.58 -8.48 -12.64
C PHE A 23 4.42 -9.01 -11.48
N SER A 24 5.73 -8.82 -11.59
CA SER A 24 6.71 -9.09 -10.55
C SER A 24 7.77 -8.00 -10.57
N ALA A 25 8.03 -7.39 -9.41
CA ALA A 25 9.09 -6.41 -9.22
C ALA A 25 9.91 -6.78 -7.99
N THR A 26 11.23 -6.60 -8.08
CA THR A 26 12.14 -6.85 -6.97
C THR A 26 12.79 -5.54 -6.58
N ASP A 27 12.63 -5.16 -5.31
CA ASP A 27 13.30 -4.02 -4.71
C ASP A 27 14.45 -4.52 -3.82
N SER A 28 15.63 -3.92 -3.98
CA SER A 28 16.83 -4.27 -3.21
C SER A 28 17.39 -3.10 -2.39
N GLU A 29 16.66 -1.99 -2.30
CA GLU A 29 17.04 -0.83 -1.50
C GLU A 29 17.21 -1.26 -0.05
N ALA A 30 18.44 -1.20 0.46
CA ALA A 30 18.82 -1.85 1.71
C ALA A 30 18.04 -1.32 2.91
N GLN A 31 17.67 -0.03 2.88
CA GLN A 31 16.87 0.63 3.91
C GLN A 31 15.43 0.08 3.96
N LEU A 32 14.90 -0.39 2.83
CA LEU A 32 13.53 -0.91 2.72
C LEU A 32 13.43 -2.42 2.97
N GLN A 33 14.54 -3.12 3.16
CA GLN A 33 14.56 -4.57 3.44
C GLN A 33 14.43 -4.91 4.93
N THR A 34 14.23 -3.90 5.79
CA THR A 34 14.01 -4.10 7.22
C THR A 34 12.52 -3.98 7.53
N ALA A 35 12.06 -4.65 8.58
CA ALA A 35 10.68 -4.54 9.01
C ALA A 35 10.36 -3.07 9.33
N GLY A 36 9.49 -2.46 8.52
CA GLY A 36 8.93 -1.14 8.79
C GLY A 36 7.85 -1.21 9.88
N SER A 37 7.43 -0.04 10.36
CA SER A 37 6.27 0.07 11.23
C SER A 37 5.01 0.35 10.40
N PRO A 38 3.90 -0.39 10.62
CA PRO A 38 2.61 -0.02 10.05
C PRO A 38 2.12 1.31 10.65
N GLY A 39 1.39 2.09 9.87
CA GLY A 39 0.89 3.38 10.31
C GLY A 39 -0.13 3.97 9.35
N VAL A 40 -0.92 4.92 9.86
CA VAL A 40 -1.95 5.63 9.11
C VAL A 40 -1.58 7.12 9.06
N ARG A 41 -1.67 7.73 7.87
CA ARG A 41 -1.38 9.15 7.64
C ARG A 41 -2.58 9.84 7.03
N ALA A 42 -3.13 10.83 7.73
CA ALA A 42 -4.02 11.83 7.14
C ALA A 42 -3.21 12.97 6.53
N GLN A 43 -3.60 13.44 5.35
CA GLN A 43 -3.00 14.64 4.77
C GLN A 43 -4.04 15.43 3.98
N LEU A 44 -4.16 16.71 4.31
CA LEU A 44 -4.87 17.70 3.52
C LEU A 44 -3.84 18.45 2.65
N PRO A 45 -3.99 18.53 1.32
CA PRO A 45 -3.11 19.34 0.49
C PRO A 45 -3.17 20.82 0.88
N SER A 46 -2.07 21.56 0.74
CA SER A 46 -2.01 22.99 1.05
C SER A 46 -2.93 23.84 0.16
N THR A 47 -3.36 23.32 -0.99
CA THR A 47 -4.27 23.97 -1.94
C THR A 47 -5.75 23.70 -1.64
N ALA A 48 -6.08 22.93 -0.59
CA ALA A 48 -7.47 22.68 -0.21
C ALA A 48 -8.09 23.93 0.42
N ASP A 49 -9.28 24.31 -0.03
CA ASP A 49 -10.03 25.51 0.37
C ASP A 49 -11.28 25.20 1.21
N ASN A 50 -11.57 23.93 1.44
CA ASN A 50 -12.77 23.42 2.10
C ASN A 50 -12.56 23.04 3.58
N ALA A 51 -11.55 23.62 4.23
CA ALA A 51 -11.28 23.39 5.64
C ALA A 51 -12.38 24.00 6.54
N PRO A 52 -12.72 23.37 7.69
CA PRO A 52 -12.08 22.20 8.30
C PRO A 52 -12.50 20.85 7.69
N VAL A 53 -11.55 19.90 7.61
CA VAL A 53 -11.79 18.50 7.20
C VAL A 53 -11.49 17.57 8.36
N VAL A 54 -12.45 16.70 8.70
CA VAL A 54 -12.29 15.69 9.77
C VAL A 54 -11.82 14.37 9.17
N PHE A 55 -10.74 13.81 9.72
CA PHE A 55 -10.28 12.46 9.43
C PHE A 55 -10.59 11.57 10.63
N SER A 56 -11.37 10.51 10.42
CA SER A 56 -11.68 9.49 11.43
C SER A 56 -11.12 8.15 10.99
N PHE A 57 -10.48 7.45 11.92
CA PHE A 57 -9.95 6.10 11.73
C PHE A 57 -10.51 5.21 12.85
N ASP A 58 -10.86 3.98 12.49
CA ASP A 58 -11.34 2.97 13.43
C ASP A 58 -10.77 1.61 13.04
N ASP A 59 -10.74 0.66 13.98
CA ASP A 59 -10.32 -0.74 13.77
C ASP A 59 -8.91 -0.92 13.14
N LEU A 60 -7.92 -0.11 13.51
CA LEU A 60 -6.54 -0.34 13.08
C LEU A 60 -5.94 -1.57 13.80
N VAL A 61 -5.90 -2.71 13.10
CA VAL A 61 -5.29 -3.95 13.57
C VAL A 61 -3.99 -4.23 12.84
N VAL A 62 -2.94 -4.55 13.60
CA VAL A 62 -1.62 -4.96 13.11
C VAL A 62 -1.31 -6.33 13.73
N GLN A 63 -1.01 -7.34 12.90
CA GLN A 63 -0.66 -8.70 13.32
C GLN A 63 0.75 -9.07 12.87
#